data_AF-A0A7W0LWI2-F1
#
_entry.id   AF-A0A7W0LWI2-F1
#
_cell.length_a   1.000
_cell.length_b   1.000
_cell.length_c   1.000
_cell.angle_alpha   90.00
_cell.angle_beta   90.00
_cell.angle_gamma   90.00
#
_symmetry.space_group_name_H-M   'P 1'
#
loop_
_entity.id
_entity.type
_entity.pdbx_description
1 polymer ?
#
loop_
_entity_poly.entity_id
_entity_poly.type
_entity_poly.pdbx_seq_one_letter_code
_entity_poly.pdbx_strand_id
1 'polypeptide(L)'
;MTGKTIVGTSGSDTLTGTPFGDVIDCGAGADVVHGGGGDDVINCGAGNDRIAGGPGNDRILGQAGNDKLSGGKGNDHLMGGKGKDTLRGGKGKDQLFGGSGRDRLFRDGSDLLSGGPGRDSMVR
;
A
#
# COMPACT_ATOMS: atom_id res chain seq x y z
N MET A 1 -6.40 23.70 -6.31
CA MET A 1 -5.43 23.16 -5.33
C MET A 1 -4.80 21.93 -5.97
N THR A 2 -3.51 21.69 -5.72
CA THR A 2 -2.73 20.58 -6.30
C THR A 2 -2.31 19.62 -5.19
N GLY A 3 -1.89 18.42 -5.57
CA GLY A 3 -1.24 17.50 -4.64
C GLY A 3 0.07 18.02 -4.07
N LYS A 4 0.60 17.28 -3.11
CA LYS A 4 1.77 17.58 -2.29
C LYS A 4 2.79 16.45 -2.38
N THR A 5 4.03 16.81 -2.04
CA THR A 5 5.06 15.85 -1.69
C THR A 5 5.22 15.85 -0.17
N ILE A 6 5.08 14.68 0.45
CA ILE A 6 5.18 14.48 1.89
C ILE A 6 6.32 13.50 2.13
N VAL A 7 7.24 13.85 3.02
CA VAL A 7 8.42 13.04 3.34
C VAL A 7 8.47 12.85 4.85
N GLY A 8 8.46 11.59 5.28
CA GLY A 8 8.68 11.17 6.66
C GLY A 8 10.17 11.16 7.03
N THR A 9 10.48 10.49 8.13
CA THR A 9 11.81 10.42 8.71
C THR A 9 12.30 8.97 8.74
N SER A 10 13.22 8.65 9.65
CA SER A 10 13.66 7.26 9.89
C SER A 10 12.99 6.65 11.13
N GLY A 11 12.15 7.43 11.82
CA GLY A 11 11.34 6.96 12.93
C GLY A 11 9.91 6.69 12.49
N SER A 12 9.08 6.21 13.41
CA SER A 12 7.66 6.03 13.14
C SER A 12 6.96 7.36 12.94
N ASP A 13 6.36 7.55 11.78
CA ASP A 13 5.63 8.73 11.39
C ASP A 13 4.12 8.49 11.21
N THR A 14 3.35 9.57 11.24
CA THR A 14 1.94 9.57 10.81
C THR A 14 1.76 10.62 9.73
N LEU A 15 1.49 10.15 8.51
CA LEU A 15 1.44 10.98 7.32
C LEU A 15 0.03 10.98 6.74
N THR A 16 -0.48 12.18 6.44
CA THR A 16 -1.80 12.36 5.84
C THR A 16 -1.67 13.25 4.61
N GLY A 17 -2.06 12.73 3.46
CA GLY A 17 -2.17 13.47 2.23
C GLY A 17 -3.42 14.34 2.17
N THR A 18 -3.86 14.62 0.97
CA THR A 18 -4.86 15.60 0.60
C THR A 18 -5.94 14.95 -0.25
N PRO A 19 -7.00 15.69 -0.65
CA PRO A 19 -7.97 15.18 -1.61
C PRO A 19 -7.49 15.13 -3.08
N PHE A 20 -6.19 15.36 -3.34
CA PHE A 20 -5.58 15.36 -4.67
C PHE A 20 -4.41 14.38 -4.70
N GLY A 21 -4.03 13.90 -5.89
CA GLY A 21 -2.93 12.94 -6.04
C GLY A 21 -1.61 13.45 -5.50
N ASP A 22 -1.11 12.78 -4.46
CA ASP A 22 0.08 13.11 -3.69
C ASP A 22 1.24 12.15 -3.97
N VAL A 23 2.44 12.56 -3.58
CA VAL A 23 3.62 11.70 -3.51
C VAL A 23 4.08 11.63 -2.06
N ILE A 24 4.02 10.44 -1.46
CA ILE A 24 4.34 10.21 -0.06
C ILE A 24 5.51 9.23 0.05
N ASP A 25 6.61 9.70 0.62
CA ASP A 25 7.75 8.87 1.01
C ASP A 25 7.78 8.80 2.54
N CYS A 26 7.52 7.64 3.11
CA CYS A 26 7.39 7.48 4.56
C CYS A 26 8.76 7.35 5.23
N GLY A 27 9.77 6.86 4.49
CA GLY A 27 11.11 6.65 4.99
C GLY A 27 11.28 5.27 5.62
N ALA A 28 11.84 5.22 6.83
CA ALA A 28 11.98 3.98 7.59
C ALA A 28 11.31 4.14 8.95
N GLY A 29 11.07 3.05 9.66
CA GLY A 29 10.27 3.05 10.88
C GLY A 29 8.93 2.38 10.62
N ALA A 30 8.11 2.18 11.66
CA ALA A 30 6.77 1.64 11.46
C ALA A 30 5.78 2.79 11.30
N ASP A 31 5.32 3.00 10.07
CA ASP A 31 4.56 4.18 9.69
C ASP A 31 3.06 3.95 9.58
N VAL A 32 2.31 5.04 9.73
CA VAL A 32 0.87 5.10 9.44
C VAL A 32 0.60 6.15 8.37
N VAL A 33 0.05 5.73 7.24
CA VAL A 33 -0.17 6.61 6.09
C VAL A 33 -1.62 6.56 5.61
N HIS A 34 -2.15 7.76 5.37
CA HIS A 34 -3.42 8.00 4.71
C HIS A 34 -3.16 8.86 3.46
N GLY A 35 -3.30 8.28 2.26
CA GLY A 35 -3.12 8.99 0.98
C GLY A 35 -4.15 10.11 0.81
N GLY A 36 -5.41 9.81 1.11
CA GLY A 36 -6.48 10.79 1.09
C GLY A 36 -7.41 10.49 -0.06
N GLY A 37 -7.43 11.34 -1.09
CA GLY A 37 -8.09 10.99 -2.34
C GLY A 37 -7.34 11.56 -3.54
N GLY A 38 -7.74 11.15 -4.74
CA GLY A 38 -6.91 11.36 -5.92
C GLY A 38 -5.93 10.21 -6.10
N ASP A 39 -5.20 10.20 -7.21
CA ASP A 39 -4.30 9.09 -7.55
C ASP A 39 -2.94 9.29 -6.85
N ASP A 40 -2.69 8.55 -5.77
CA ASP A 40 -1.53 8.72 -4.91
C ASP A 40 -0.37 7.79 -5.27
N VAL A 41 0.87 8.23 -5.01
CA VAL A 41 2.07 7.39 -5.03
C VAL A 41 2.67 7.34 -3.64
N ILE A 42 2.65 6.16 -3.00
CA ILE A 42 3.06 5.96 -1.61
C ILE A 42 4.18 4.91 -1.54
N ASN A 43 5.26 5.24 -0.83
CA ASN A 43 6.41 4.36 -0.62
C ASN A 43 6.89 4.43 0.84
N CYS A 44 6.80 3.33 1.61
CA CYS A 44 7.13 3.34 3.05
C CYS A 44 8.39 2.59 3.48
N GLY A 45 9.26 2.19 2.54
CA GLY A 45 10.62 1.79 2.89
C GLY A 45 10.73 0.60 3.85
N ALA A 46 11.36 0.76 5.01
CA ALA A 46 11.59 -0.35 5.94
C ALA A 46 10.80 -0.13 7.23
N GLY A 47 9.97 -1.10 7.61
CA GLY A 47 8.95 -0.84 8.62
C GLY A 47 7.96 -1.98 8.78
N ASN A 48 7.06 -1.90 9.75
CA ASN A 48 5.82 -2.68 9.65
C ASN A 48 4.70 -1.66 9.46
N ASP A 49 4.39 -1.35 8.22
CA ASP A 49 3.66 -0.15 7.88
C ASP A 49 2.16 -0.41 7.76
N ARG A 50 1.39 0.65 7.96
CA ARG A 50 -0.06 0.65 7.76
C ARG A 50 -0.41 1.74 6.77
N ILE A 51 -0.78 1.33 5.56
CA ILE A 51 -1.02 2.25 4.45
C ILE A 51 -2.45 2.11 3.95
N ALA A 52 -3.15 3.24 3.83
CA ALA A 52 -4.42 3.35 3.14
C ALA A 52 -4.29 4.41 2.03
N GLY A 53 -4.49 4.01 0.77
CA GLY A 53 -4.52 4.93 -0.37
C GLY A 53 -5.72 5.86 -0.30
N GLY A 54 -6.91 5.30 -0.43
CA GLY A 54 -8.17 6.03 -0.35
C GLY A 54 -8.99 5.88 -1.63
N PRO A 55 -9.76 6.89 -2.04
CA PRO A 55 -10.35 6.92 -3.37
C PRO A 55 -9.36 7.46 -4.40
N GLY A 56 -9.11 6.73 -5.48
CA GLY A 56 -8.11 7.07 -6.48
C GLY A 56 -7.57 5.80 -7.12
N ASN A 57 -6.76 5.92 -8.18
CA ASN A 57 -5.95 4.80 -8.64
C ASN A 57 -4.57 4.92 -8.02
N ASP A 58 -4.38 4.24 -6.88
CA ASP A 58 -3.22 4.43 -6.05
C ASP A 58 -2.08 3.47 -6.41
N ARG A 59 -0.84 3.90 -6.19
CA ARG A 59 0.37 3.07 -6.31
C ARG A 59 1.04 3.01 -4.94
N ILE A 60 1.00 1.83 -4.31
CA ILE A 60 1.46 1.63 -2.93
C ILE A 60 2.58 0.59 -2.89
N LEU A 61 3.72 0.96 -2.32
CA LEU A 61 4.88 0.09 -2.07
C LEU A 61 5.15 0.02 -0.56
N GLY A 62 4.94 -1.16 0.05
CA GLY A 62 5.28 -1.43 1.46
C GLY A 62 6.79 -1.63 1.67
N GLN A 63 7.45 -2.23 0.68
CA GLN A 63 8.89 -2.52 0.67
C GLN A 63 9.34 -3.58 1.69
N ALA A 64 9.87 -3.25 2.86
CA ALA A 64 10.51 -4.22 3.74
C ALA A 64 9.89 -4.25 5.13
N GLY A 65 9.38 -5.42 5.51
CA GLY A 65 8.83 -5.75 6.82
C GLY A 65 7.43 -6.32 6.66
N ASN A 66 6.58 -6.26 7.70
CA ASN A 66 5.27 -6.91 7.65
C ASN A 66 4.18 -5.85 7.54
N ASP A 67 3.78 -5.59 6.30
CA ASP A 67 2.98 -4.42 5.97
C ASP A 67 1.48 -4.74 5.87
N LYS A 68 0.67 -3.71 6.07
CA LYS A 68 -0.78 -3.73 5.85
C LYS A 68 -1.14 -2.66 4.83
N LEU A 69 -1.47 -3.11 3.63
CA LEU A 69 -1.76 -2.24 2.50
C LEU A 69 -3.23 -2.33 2.12
N SER A 70 -3.89 -1.17 2.01
CA SER A 70 -5.25 -1.02 1.50
C SER A 70 -5.26 -0.01 0.37
N GLY A 71 -5.74 -0.40 -0.82
CA GLY A 71 -5.93 0.51 -1.96
C GLY A 71 -7.11 1.45 -1.70
N GLY A 72 -8.31 0.89 -1.63
CA GLY A 72 -9.51 1.62 -1.27
C GLY A 72 -10.55 1.55 -2.39
N LYS A 73 -10.81 2.67 -3.08
CA LYS A 73 -11.68 2.67 -4.26
C LYS A 73 -10.87 3.11 -5.46
N GLY A 74 -11.02 2.43 -6.58
CA GLY A 74 -10.31 2.72 -7.82
C GLY A 74 -9.53 1.50 -8.25
N ASN A 75 -8.70 1.61 -9.28
CA ASN A 75 -7.89 0.48 -9.74
C ASN A 75 -6.47 0.65 -9.20
N ASP A 76 -6.19 -0.04 -8.11
CA ASP A 76 -4.99 0.18 -7.32
C ASP A 76 -3.86 -0.81 -7.68
N HIS A 77 -2.62 -0.38 -7.50
CA HIS A 77 -1.41 -1.20 -7.61
C HIS A 77 -0.72 -1.29 -6.26
N LEU A 78 -0.77 -2.46 -5.62
CA LEU A 78 -0.19 -2.72 -4.31
C LEU A 78 0.96 -3.73 -4.41
N MET A 79 2.10 -3.40 -3.82
CA MET A 79 3.24 -4.30 -3.64
C MET A 79 3.66 -4.37 -2.17
N GLY A 80 3.55 -5.55 -1.56
CA GLY A 80 3.99 -5.81 -0.18
C GLY A 80 5.50 -5.70 -0.06
N GLY A 81 6.21 -6.57 -0.78
CA GLY A 81 7.67 -6.54 -0.86
C GLY A 81 8.27 -7.70 -0.08
N LYS A 82 9.09 -7.44 0.94
CA LYS A 82 9.73 -8.46 1.77
C LYS A 82 9.04 -8.55 3.12
N GLY A 83 8.48 -9.70 3.46
CA GLY A 83 8.05 -10.00 4.81
C GLY A 83 6.74 -10.76 4.81
N LYS A 84 5.84 -10.47 5.76
CA LYS A 84 4.53 -11.12 5.81
C LYS A 84 3.47 -10.07 5.65
N ASP A 85 3.08 -9.84 4.42
CA ASP A 85 2.27 -8.70 4.07
C ASP A 85 0.79 -9.06 4.02
N THR A 86 -0.05 -8.07 4.29
CA THR A 86 -1.50 -8.17 4.15
C THR A 86 -1.97 -7.12 3.17
N LEU A 87 -2.48 -7.54 2.01
CA LEU A 87 -2.87 -6.66 0.92
C LEU A 87 -4.37 -6.79 0.66
N ARG A 88 -5.05 -5.65 0.52
CA ARG A 88 -6.45 -5.56 0.10
C ARG A 88 -6.58 -4.44 -0.93
N GLY A 89 -6.99 -4.77 -2.15
CA GLY A 89 -7.24 -3.78 -3.19
C GLY A 89 -8.44 -2.91 -2.85
N GLY A 90 -9.58 -3.54 -2.56
CA GLY A 90 -10.80 -2.86 -2.21
C GLY A 90 -11.78 -2.87 -3.38
N LYS A 91 -12.38 -1.74 -3.72
CA LYS A 91 -13.32 -1.67 -4.85
C LYS A 91 -12.57 -1.29 -6.12
N GLY A 92 -12.56 -2.18 -7.10
CA GLY A 92 -12.09 -1.86 -8.43
C GLY A 92 -11.57 -3.10 -9.14
N LYS A 93 -10.65 -2.90 -10.06
CA LYS A 93 -9.85 -3.98 -10.64
C LYS A 93 -8.41 -3.76 -10.21
N ASP A 94 -8.04 -4.40 -9.12
CA ASP A 94 -6.77 -4.12 -8.45
C ASP A 94 -5.68 -5.09 -8.89
N GLN A 95 -4.42 -4.68 -8.70
CA GLN A 95 -3.26 -5.54 -8.85
C GLN A 95 -2.52 -5.64 -7.51
N LEU A 96 -2.48 -6.83 -6.94
CA LEU A 96 -1.87 -7.11 -5.65
C LEU A 96 -0.70 -8.07 -5.82
N PHE A 97 0.48 -7.63 -5.41
CA PHE A 97 1.72 -8.40 -5.44
C PHE A 97 2.26 -8.56 -4.02
N GLY A 98 2.22 -9.76 -3.45
CA GLY A 98 2.71 -10.05 -2.10
C GLY A 98 4.22 -9.81 -2.00
N GLY A 99 4.97 -10.47 -2.87
CA GLY A 99 6.43 -10.37 -2.90
C GLY A 99 7.03 -11.61 -2.27
N SER A 100 8.08 -11.44 -1.47
CA SER A 100 8.70 -12.56 -0.77
C SER A 100 8.15 -12.71 0.64
N GLY A 101 7.79 -13.94 1.01
CA GLY A 101 7.54 -14.33 2.40
C GLY A 101 6.26 -15.12 2.57
N ARG A 102 5.38 -14.71 3.47
CA ARG A 102 4.08 -15.39 3.66
C ARG A 102 3.00 -14.34 3.71
N ASP A 103 2.39 -14.15 2.56
CA ASP A 103 1.50 -13.02 2.37
C ASP A 103 0.04 -13.45 2.44
N ARG A 104 -0.82 -12.49 2.74
CA ARG A 104 -2.27 -12.65 2.72
C ARG A 104 -2.88 -11.60 1.81
N LEU A 105 -3.38 -12.03 0.66
CA LEU A 105 -3.96 -11.15 -0.34
C LEU A 105 -5.47 -11.37 -0.36
N PHE A 106 -6.24 -10.30 -0.25
CA PHE A 106 -7.69 -10.32 -0.33
C PHE A 106 -8.14 -9.95 -1.73
N ARG A 107 -8.87 -10.86 -2.37
CA ARG A 107 -9.53 -10.64 -3.65
C ARG A 107 -10.90 -10.04 -3.39
N ASP A 108 -11.06 -8.78 -3.70
CA ASP A 108 -12.32 -8.06 -3.61
C ASP A 108 -12.82 -7.77 -5.04
N GLY A 109 -13.52 -8.74 -5.65
CA GLY A 109 -14.01 -8.61 -7.02
C GLY A 109 -13.03 -9.12 -8.07
N SER A 110 -12.78 -8.33 -9.12
CA SER A 110 -12.08 -8.77 -10.35
C SER A 110 -10.61 -8.36 -10.36
N ASP A 111 -9.85 -8.86 -9.40
CA ASP A 111 -8.46 -8.46 -9.18
C ASP A 111 -7.44 -9.43 -9.78
N LEU A 112 -6.23 -8.92 -10.05
CA LEU A 112 -5.05 -9.71 -10.34
C LEU A 112 -4.22 -9.86 -9.06
N LEU A 113 -4.03 -11.09 -8.59
CA LEU A 113 -3.25 -11.37 -7.38
C LEU A 113 -2.06 -12.27 -7.74
N SER A 114 -0.88 -11.90 -7.26
CA SER A 114 0.35 -12.71 -7.31
C SER A 114 0.99 -12.74 -5.93
N GLY A 115 1.15 -13.94 -5.36
CA GLY A 115 1.79 -14.10 -4.06
C GLY A 115 3.28 -13.80 -4.12
N GLY A 116 3.95 -14.27 -5.17
CA GLY A 116 5.40 -14.22 -5.29
C GLY A 116 6.07 -15.42 -4.60
N PRO A 117 7.38 -15.34 -4.29
CA PRO A 117 8.08 -16.40 -3.57
C PRO A 117 7.57 -16.54 -2.14
N GLY A 118 7.03 -17.70 -1.77
CA GLY A 118 6.45 -17.80 -0.44
C GLY A 118 5.40 -18.89 -0.31
N ARG A 119 4.82 -18.99 0.89
CA ARG A 119 3.59 -19.78 1.09
C ARG A 119 2.44 -18.82 1.34
N ASP A 120 1.81 -18.35 0.29
CA ASP A 120 0.82 -17.28 0.39
C ASP A 120 -0.61 -17.79 0.58
N SER A 121 -1.47 -16.91 1.09
CA SER A 121 -2.89 -17.13 1.25
C SER A 121 -3.68 -16.13 0.42
N MET A 122 -4.44 -16.64 -0.54
CA MET A 122 -5.37 -15.85 -1.35
C MET A 122 -6.77 -16.01 -0.77
N VAL A 123 -7.31 -14.95 -0.17
CA VAL A 123 -8.65 -14.91 0.39
C VAL A 123 -9.62 -14.36 -0.65
N ARG A 124 -10.81 -14.95 -0.73
CA ARG A 124 -11.91 -14.52 -1.60
C ARG A 124 -13.11 -14.10 -0.77
#